data_AF-A0A5B8AY04-F1
#
_entry.id   AF-A0A5B8AY04-F1
#
_cell.length_a   1.000
_cell.length_b   1.000
_cell.length_c   1.000
_cell.angle_alpha   90.00
_cell.angle_beta   90.00
_cell.angle_gamma   90.00
#
_symmetry.space_group_name_H-M   'P 1'
#
loop_
_entity.id
_entity.type
_entity.pdbx_description
1 polymer ?
#
loop_
_entity_poly.entity_id
_entity_poly.type
_entity_poly.pdbx_seq_one_letter_code
_entity_poly.pdbx_strand_id
1 'polypeptide(L)'
;MSAVIAALVPANDWHPRDVDDEGGPDFYEVARTTIVEFVEEGRFNLPRPEDDVAHKLRDHTLDDLDDTERDTFFGRLLPLVMAFHTRDREAFEEEFAKRRSPGFYDPPTDPGQDDLFPS
;
A
#
# COMPACT_ATOMS: atom_id res chain seq x y z
N MET A 1 5.47 -39.45 -16.27
CA MET A 1 5.59 -39.06 -14.86
C MET A 1 6.16 -37.66 -14.82
N SER A 2 5.30 -36.63 -14.69
CA SER A 2 5.75 -35.26 -14.46
C SER A 2 5.03 -34.75 -13.23
N ALA A 3 5.75 -34.70 -12.11
CA ALA A 3 5.31 -34.01 -10.92
C ALA A 3 5.73 -32.55 -11.07
N VAL A 4 4.73 -31.68 -11.27
CA VAL A 4 4.87 -30.24 -11.03
C VAL A 4 4.79 -30.08 -9.52
N ILE A 5 5.93 -29.92 -8.85
CA ILE A 5 5.94 -29.53 -7.44
C ILE A 5 5.63 -28.04 -7.43
N ALA A 6 4.39 -27.72 -7.07
CA ALA A 6 4.00 -26.41 -6.59
C ALA A 6 4.97 -26.01 -5.48
N ALA A 7 5.85 -25.04 -5.75
CA ALA A 7 6.56 -24.32 -4.71
C ALA A 7 5.51 -23.47 -4.01
N LEU A 8 4.86 -24.09 -3.03
CA LEU A 8 4.08 -23.42 -2.02
C LEU A 8 5.07 -22.55 -1.25
N VAL A 9 5.16 -21.27 -1.62
CA VAL A 9 5.83 -20.26 -0.79
C VAL A 9 5.12 -20.31 0.56
N PRO A 10 5.80 -20.69 1.66
CA PRO A 10 5.17 -20.67 2.97
C PRO A 10 4.69 -19.25 3.25
N ALA A 11 3.52 -19.11 3.90
CA ALA A 11 3.02 -17.84 4.40
C ALA A 11 4.15 -17.14 5.16
N ASN A 12 4.77 -16.17 4.50
CA ASN A 12 6.15 -15.78 4.78
C ASN A 12 6.15 -14.91 6.04
N ASP A 13 7.12 -15.17 6.91
CA ASP A 13 7.48 -14.36 8.08
C ASP A 13 7.90 -12.97 7.59
N TRP A 14 6.90 -12.13 7.31
CA TRP A 14 7.08 -10.81 6.73
C TRP A 14 7.54 -9.86 7.84
N HIS A 15 8.85 -9.61 7.91
CA HIS A 15 9.46 -8.66 8.84
C HIS A 15 10.18 -7.53 8.10
N PRO A 16 9.76 -6.26 8.26
CA PRO A 16 10.39 -5.11 7.59
C PRO A 16 11.83 -4.80 8.07
N ARG A 17 12.42 -5.64 8.93
CA ARG A 17 13.77 -5.48 9.50
C ARG A 17 14.81 -6.45 8.96
N ASP A 18 14.42 -7.43 8.14
CA ASP A 18 15.35 -8.47 7.65
C ASP A 18 15.95 -8.13 6.27
N VAL A 19 16.01 -6.84 5.91
CA VAL A 19 16.63 -6.35 4.67
C VAL A 19 18.15 -6.23 4.86
N ASP A 20 18.78 -7.31 5.30
CA ASP A 20 20.23 -7.42 5.41
C ASP A 20 20.75 -8.30 4.25
N ASP A 21 21.21 -7.62 3.19
CA ASP A 21 22.22 -7.97 2.17
C ASP A 21 22.30 -9.39 1.52
N GLU A 22 21.31 -10.29 1.66
CA GLU A 22 21.37 -11.62 1.05
C GLU A 22 20.12 -11.98 0.21
N GLY A 23 20.09 -11.50 -1.04
CA GLY A 23 19.43 -12.19 -2.17
C GLY A 23 17.91 -12.36 -2.17
N GLY A 24 17.16 -11.68 -1.29
CA GLY A 24 15.70 -11.58 -1.41
C GLY A 24 15.28 -10.62 -2.53
N PRO A 25 14.08 -10.77 -3.13
CA PRO A 25 13.54 -9.74 -4.00
C PRO A 25 13.47 -8.43 -3.20
N ASP A 26 13.91 -7.33 -3.82
CA ASP A 26 13.84 -6.00 -3.21
C ASP A 26 12.42 -5.80 -2.66
N PHE A 27 12.32 -5.54 -1.36
CA PHE A 27 11.08 -5.33 -0.65
C PHE A 27 10.16 -4.36 -1.40
N TYR A 28 10.74 -3.33 -2.00
CA TYR A 28 10.01 -2.33 -2.76
C TYR A 28 9.52 -2.84 -4.12
N GLU A 29 10.25 -3.75 -4.76
CA GLU A 29 9.80 -4.42 -6.00
C GLU A 29 8.63 -5.38 -5.74
N VAL A 30 8.64 -6.09 -4.60
CA VAL A 30 7.49 -6.90 -4.18
C VAL A 30 6.27 -6.01 -3.94
N ALA A 31 6.46 -4.91 -3.19
CA ALA A 31 5.38 -3.97 -2.92
C ALA A 31 4.83 -3.35 -4.20
N ARG A 32 5.72 -2.94 -5.12
CA ARG A 32 5.36 -2.43 -6.44
C ARG A 32 4.54 -3.45 -7.22
N THR A 33 4.97 -4.71 -7.27
CA THR A 33 4.25 -5.77 -8.00
C THR A 33 2.82 -5.94 -7.47
N THR A 34 2.64 -6.00 -6.15
CA THR A 34 1.30 -6.07 -5.54
C THR A 34 0.44 -4.83 -5.86
N ILE A 35 1.04 -3.63 -5.89
CA ILE A 35 0.33 -2.40 -6.26
C ILE A 35 -0.12 -2.47 -7.73
N VAL A 36 0.71 -2.98 -8.63
CA VAL A 36 0.36 -3.17 -10.04
C VAL A 36 -0.81 -4.14 -10.20
N GLU A 37 -0.81 -5.25 -9.47
CA GLU A 37 -1.96 -6.18 -9.45
C GLU A 37 -3.25 -5.48 -9.02
N PHE A 38 -3.20 -4.64 -7.98
CA PHE A 38 -4.36 -3.86 -7.54
C PHE A 38 -4.85 -2.85 -8.59
N VAL A 39 -3.93 -2.24 -9.35
CA VAL A 39 -4.27 -1.37 -10.48
C VAL A 39 -4.97 -2.16 -11.58
N GLU A 40 -4.45 -3.34 -11.94
CA GLU A 40 -5.04 -4.21 -12.97
C GLU A 40 -6.42 -4.77 -12.57
N GLU A 41 -6.63 -5.04 -11.28
CA GLU A 41 -7.93 -5.38 -10.70
C GLU A 41 -8.90 -4.20 -10.62
N GLY A 42 -8.43 -2.97 -10.88
CA GLY A 42 -9.21 -1.76 -10.86
C GLY A 42 -9.52 -1.22 -9.46
N ARG A 43 -8.73 -1.59 -8.45
CA ARG A 43 -8.87 -1.13 -7.06
C ARG A 43 -8.41 0.32 -6.85
N PHE A 44 -7.51 0.79 -7.71
CA PHE A 44 -7.00 2.17 -7.76
C PHE A 44 -7.47 2.86 -9.04
N ASN A 45 -8.72 3.33 -9.08
CA ASN A 45 -9.33 4.02 -10.24
C ASN A 45 -10.07 5.31 -9.83
N LEU A 46 -9.79 5.85 -8.65
CA LEU A 46 -10.39 7.07 -8.12
C LEU A 46 -9.38 8.23 -8.23
N PRO A 47 -9.84 9.49 -8.31
CA PRO A 47 -8.96 10.65 -8.36
C PRO A 47 -8.38 10.94 -6.97
N ARG A 48 -7.44 10.10 -6.53
CA ARG A 48 -6.78 10.18 -5.22
C ARG A 48 -5.26 10.11 -5.39
N PRO A 49 -4.49 10.80 -4.53
CA PRO A 49 -3.03 10.81 -4.64
C PRO A 49 -2.42 9.41 -4.66
N GLU A 50 -2.94 8.49 -3.84
CA GLU A 50 -2.43 7.12 -3.83
C GLU A 50 -2.73 6.33 -5.11
N ASP A 51 -3.80 6.65 -5.84
CA ASP A 51 -4.14 5.99 -7.11
C ASP A 51 -3.21 6.50 -8.22
N ASP A 52 -2.91 7.81 -8.23
CA ASP A 52 -1.97 8.41 -9.19
C ASP A 52 -0.57 7.79 -9.03
N VAL A 53 -0.11 7.63 -7.78
CA VAL A 53 1.18 6.97 -7.48
C VAL A 53 1.13 5.49 -7.84
N ALA A 54 0.02 4.79 -7.55
CA ALA A 54 -0.13 3.38 -7.93
C ALA A 54 -0.06 3.18 -9.45
N HIS A 55 -0.72 4.06 -10.22
CA HIS A 55 -0.64 4.06 -11.67
C HIS A 55 0.76 4.38 -12.19
N LYS A 56 1.47 5.35 -11.59
CA LYS A 56 2.85 5.67 -11.97
C LYS A 56 3.78 4.48 -11.77
N LEU A 57 3.65 3.78 -10.65
CA LEU A 57 4.44 2.59 -10.32
C LEU A 57 4.23 1.40 -11.28
N ARG A 58 3.18 1.42 -12.12
CA ARG A 58 3.01 0.44 -13.20
C ARG A 58 4.15 0.48 -14.20
N ASP A 59 4.57 1.67 -14.59
CA ASP A 59 5.56 1.87 -15.64
C ASP A 59 6.93 2.33 -15.10
N HIS A 60 6.99 2.67 -13.81
CA HIS A 60 8.15 3.27 -13.15
C HIS A 60 8.53 2.54 -11.84
N THR A 61 9.72 2.84 -11.32
CA THR A 61 10.18 2.32 -10.02
C THR A 61 10.02 3.37 -8.91
N LEU A 62 10.35 2.99 -7.66
CA LEU A 62 10.32 3.91 -6.52
C LEU A 62 11.30 5.08 -6.67
N ASP A 63 12.40 4.89 -7.39
CA ASP A 63 13.42 5.92 -7.62
C ASP A 63 12.90 7.08 -8.49
N ASP A 64 11.92 6.80 -9.35
CA ASP A 64 11.25 7.78 -10.23
C ASP A 64 10.20 8.63 -9.50
N LEU A 65 9.91 8.31 -8.23
CA LEU A 65 8.97 9.08 -7.42
C LEU A 65 9.65 10.32 -6.83
N ASP A 66 8.95 11.44 -6.85
CA ASP A 66 9.32 12.63 -6.09
C ASP A 66 9.04 12.45 -4.59
N ASP A 67 9.46 13.41 -3.76
CA ASP A 67 9.33 13.29 -2.31
C ASP A 67 7.86 13.20 -1.84
N THR A 68 6.93 13.89 -2.51
CA THR A 68 5.50 13.84 -2.17
C THR A 68 4.86 12.51 -2.56
N GLU A 69 5.26 11.98 -3.72
CA GLU A 69 4.85 10.66 -4.21
C GLU A 69 5.42 9.55 -3.32
N ARG A 70 6.68 9.68 -2.85
CA ARG A 70 7.28 8.76 -1.88
C ARG A 70 6.55 8.79 -0.55
N ASP A 71 6.22 9.97 -0.02
CA ASP A 71 5.42 10.08 1.21
C ASP A 71 4.06 9.39 1.05
N THR A 72 3.45 9.51 -0.13
CA THR A 72 2.20 8.82 -0.47
C THR A 72 2.40 7.30 -0.54
N PHE A 73 3.47 6.84 -1.18
CA PHE A 73 3.83 5.42 -1.23
C PHE A 73 4.00 4.84 0.18
N PHE A 74 4.86 5.43 1.01
CA PHE A 74 5.16 4.94 2.36
C PHE A 74 3.97 5.08 3.32
N GLY A 75 3.23 6.19 3.25
CA GLY A 75 2.15 6.49 4.18
C GLY A 75 0.82 5.84 3.82
N ARG A 76 0.57 5.57 2.53
CA ARG A 76 -0.77 5.14 2.06
C ARG A 76 -0.76 3.79 1.34
N LEU A 77 0.14 3.57 0.40
CA LEU A 77 0.18 2.35 -0.41
C LEU A 77 0.86 1.19 0.33
N LEU A 78 2.02 1.44 0.93
CA LEU A 78 2.78 0.41 1.61
C LEU A 78 1.95 -0.28 2.71
N PRO A 79 1.20 0.44 3.58
CA PRO A 79 0.34 -0.22 4.56
C PRO A 79 -0.74 -1.15 3.98
N LEU A 80 -1.24 -0.86 2.78
CA LEU A 80 -2.18 -1.75 2.09
C LEU A 80 -1.49 -3.02 1.60
N VAL A 81 -0.27 -2.89 1.06
CA VAL A 81 0.57 -4.04 0.70
C VAL A 81 0.87 -4.89 1.94
N MET A 82 1.27 -4.26 3.05
CA MET A 82 1.52 -4.96 4.32
C MET A 82 0.27 -5.70 4.78
N ALA A 83 -0.90 -5.06 4.75
CA ALA A 83 -2.17 -5.69 5.12
C ALA A 83 -2.50 -6.89 4.22
N PHE A 84 -2.25 -6.79 2.91
CA PHE A 84 -2.49 -7.86 1.95
C PHE A 84 -1.64 -9.10 2.21
N HIS A 85 -0.36 -8.93 2.55
CA HIS A 85 0.56 -10.05 2.78
C HIS A 85 0.47 -10.64 4.19
N THR A 86 0.01 -9.87 5.18
CA THR A 86 0.02 -10.30 6.60
C THR A 86 -1.34 -10.69 7.17
N ARG A 87 -2.44 -10.29 6.54
CA ARG A 87 -3.79 -10.56 7.03
C ARG A 87 -4.51 -11.56 6.15
N ASP A 88 -5.55 -12.19 6.69
CA ASP A 88 -6.48 -12.94 5.86
C ASP A 88 -7.25 -12.01 4.89
N ARG A 89 -7.90 -12.63 3.91
CA ARG A 89 -8.58 -11.89 2.85
C ARG A 89 -9.67 -10.96 3.38
N GLU A 90 -10.45 -11.38 4.37
CA GLU A 90 -11.56 -10.59 4.91
C GLU A 90 -11.03 -9.35 5.65
N ALA A 91 -10.03 -9.55 6.50
CA ALA A 91 -9.38 -8.47 7.25
C ALA A 91 -8.62 -7.48 6.34
N PHE A 92 -8.09 -7.95 5.20
CA PHE A 92 -7.53 -7.06 4.19
C PHE A 92 -8.62 -6.22 3.51
N GLU A 93 -9.75 -6.81 3.10
CA GLU A 93 -10.82 -6.07 2.42
C GLU A 93 -11.45 -5.03 3.35
N GLU A 94 -11.62 -5.33 4.65
CA GLU A 94 -12.04 -4.33 5.64
C GLU A 94 -11.05 -3.17 5.77
N GLU A 95 -9.75 -3.46 5.88
CA GLU A 95 -8.71 -2.43 5.99
C GLU A 95 -8.63 -1.58 4.71
N PHE A 96 -8.74 -2.22 3.55
CA PHE A 96 -8.80 -1.56 2.26
C PHE A 96 -10.01 -0.63 2.21
N ALA A 97 -11.23 -1.12 2.47
CA ALA A 97 -12.44 -0.30 2.48
C ALA A 97 -12.35 0.87 3.47
N LYS A 98 -11.80 0.63 4.67
CA LYS A 98 -11.60 1.65 5.70
C LYS A 98 -10.66 2.76 5.24
N ARG A 99 -9.48 2.42 4.72
CA ARG A 99 -8.50 3.40 4.19
C ARG A 99 -9.02 4.14 2.97
N ARG A 100 -9.89 3.48 2.20
CA ARG A 100 -10.57 4.05 1.06
C ARG A 100 -11.82 4.87 1.45
N SER A 101 -12.22 4.92 2.71
CA SER A 101 -13.33 5.80 3.12
C SER A 101 -12.95 7.29 2.98
N PRO A 102 -13.89 8.15 2.56
CA PRO A 102 -13.66 9.59 2.53
C PRO A 102 -13.24 10.11 3.92
N GLY A 103 -12.25 10.99 3.96
CA GLY A 103 -11.76 11.60 5.21
C GLY A 103 -10.85 10.72 6.06
N PHE A 104 -10.51 9.50 5.64
CA PHE A 104 -9.62 8.63 6.40
C PHE A 104 -8.22 9.24 6.62
N TYR A 105 -7.69 9.94 5.61
CA TYR A 105 -6.38 10.59 5.66
C TYR A 105 -6.47 12.08 6.02
N ASP A 106 -7.67 12.60 6.28
CA ASP A 106 -7.83 13.99 6.68
C ASP A 106 -7.31 14.16 8.12
N PRO A 107 -6.68 15.30 8.45
CA PRO A 107 -6.33 15.59 9.83
C PRO A 107 -7.62 15.58 10.67
N PRO A 108 -7.55 15.15 11.94
CA PRO A 108 -8.70 15.20 12.82
C PRO A 108 -9.23 16.64 12.86
N THR A 109 -10.52 16.82 12.56
CA THR A 109 -11.20 18.11 12.73
C THR A 109 -11.09 18.47 14.21
N ASP A 110 -10.30 19.50 14.53
CA ASP A 110 -10.24 20.05 15.89
C ASP A 110 -11.58 20.73 16.19
N PRO A 111 -12.44 20.16 17.06
CA PRO A 111 -13.72 20.79 17.39
C PRO A 111 -13.55 22.07 18.22
N GLY A 112 -12.32 22.42 18.64
CA GLY A 112 -12.03 23.55 19.52
C GLY A 112 -11.72 24.89 18.83
N GLN A 113 -11.69 24.97 17.50
CA GLN A 113 -11.36 26.22 16.79
C GLN A 113 -12.56 27.12 16.47
N ASP A 114 -13.80 26.61 16.57
CA ASP A 114 -15.01 27.41 16.28
C ASP A 114 -15.47 28.31 17.45
N ASP A 115 -14.97 28.09 18.67
CA ASP A 115 -15.37 28.85 19.87
C ASP A 115 -14.45 30.03 20.23
N LEU A 116 -13.37 30.29 19.48
CA LEU A 116 -12.36 31.29 19.89
C LEU A 116 -12.66 32.73 19.45
N PHE A 117 -13.72 32.96 18.68
CA PHE A 117 -14.21 34.32 18.35
C PHE A 117 -15.73 34.42 18.47
N PRO A 118 -16.30 34.50 19.68
CA PRO A 118 -17.63 35.05 19.83
C PRO A 118 -17.64 36.49 19.30
N SER A 119 -18.61 36.78 18.43
CA SER A 119 -18.83 38.09 17.80
C SER A 119 -19.09 39.21 18.80
#